data_AF-I4YG56-F1
#
_entry.id   AF-I4YG56-F1
#
_cell.length_a   1.000
_cell.length_b   1.000
_cell.length_c   1.000
_cell.angle_alpha   90.00
_cell.angle_beta   90.00
_cell.angle_gamma   90.00
#
_symmetry.space_group_name_H-M   'P 1'
#
loop_
_entity.id
_entity.type
_entity.pdbx_description
1 polymer ?
#
loop_
_entity_poly.entity_id
_entity_poly.type
_entity_poly.pdbx_seq_one_letter_code
_entity_poly.pdbx_strand_id
1 'polypeptide(L)'
;MEEIFLNLSTKFIINLPLEEQQSLERLCFQVEAAHWYYEDFIRECQPELPSYHLKQFSQQFFKYCPLLSKNYHLHEKAFADFIRYKTRVPVCGAIILNPQYTHCLLVKGWKQSSAWSFPKGKINLDEQHHLCAIREVLEETGYDCTSKLIETDFIDVAIKDQKIRLYLIQNVDMNTEFKTQTRKEISKIQWFKLTDLPSWNKNTKHISTSKFYLITPFIG
;
A
#
# COMPACT_ATOMS: atom_id res chain seq x y z
N MET A 1 16.92 21.77 6.69
CA MET A 1 15.66 21.33 6.04
C MET A 1 15.67 21.60 4.54
N GLU A 2 15.95 22.84 4.11
CA GLU A 2 16.11 23.18 2.69
C GLU A 2 17.16 22.33 1.96
N GLU A 3 18.36 22.18 2.53
CA GLU A 3 19.43 21.34 1.97
C GLU A 3 19.01 19.87 1.79
N ILE A 4 18.21 19.33 2.72
CA ILE A 4 17.68 17.97 2.63
C ILE A 4 16.77 17.84 1.40
N PHE A 5 15.83 18.76 1.23
CA PHE A 5 14.92 18.74 0.09
C PHE A 5 15.64 19.01 -1.25
N LEU A 6 16.70 19.82 -1.24
CA LEU A 6 17.54 20.03 -2.43
C LEU A 6 18.28 18.74 -2.81
N ASN A 7 18.88 18.05 -1.84
CA ASN A 7 19.55 16.76 -2.06
C ASN A 7 18.57 15.70 -2.56
N LEU A 8 17.38 15.63 -1.98
CA LEU A 8 16.29 14.75 -2.46
C LEU A 8 15.85 15.12 -3.89
N SER A 9 15.78 16.42 -4.21
CA SER A 9 15.44 16.89 -5.55
C SER A 9 16.47 16.45 -6.57
N THR A 10 17.76 16.58 -6.25
CA THR A 10 18.84 16.11 -7.10
C THR A 10 18.78 14.60 -7.31
N LYS A 11 18.53 13.85 -6.24
CA LYS A 11 18.51 12.38 -6.28
C LYS A 11 17.33 11.81 -7.06
N PHE A 12 16.12 12.36 -6.87
CA PHE A 12 14.89 11.74 -7.37
C PHE A 12 14.27 12.46 -8.56
N ILE A 13 14.56 13.75 -8.79
CA ILE A 13 13.86 14.56 -9.80
C ILE A 13 14.81 15.09 -10.88
N ILE A 14 15.86 15.83 -10.49
CA ILE A 14 16.68 16.61 -11.42
C ILE A 14 17.46 15.73 -12.41
N ASN A 15 17.88 14.54 -11.96
CA ASN A 15 18.68 13.62 -12.77
C ASN A 15 17.85 12.62 -13.58
N LEU A 16 16.51 12.74 -13.61
CA LEU A 16 15.66 11.89 -14.44
C LEU A 16 15.85 12.20 -15.92
N PRO A 17 15.64 11.23 -16.83
CA PRO A 17 15.53 11.51 -18.26
C PRO A 17 14.46 12.58 -18.54
N LEU A 18 14.68 13.43 -19.55
CA LEU A 18 13.76 14.52 -19.90
C LEU A 18 12.33 14.03 -20.17
N GLU A 19 12.20 12.85 -20.77
CA GLU A 19 10.91 12.20 -21.04
C GLU A 19 10.15 11.89 -19.74
N GLU A 20 10.86 11.44 -18.70
CA GLU A 20 10.28 11.18 -17.38
C GLU A 20 9.99 12.47 -16.61
N GLN A 21 10.82 13.52 -16.77
CA GLN A 21 10.57 14.83 -16.17
C GLN A 21 9.31 15.50 -16.72
N GLN A 22 8.91 15.17 -17.94
CA GLN A 22 7.69 15.69 -18.55
C GLN A 22 6.45 14.84 -18.19
N SER A 23 6.65 13.60 -17.73
CA SER A 23 5.57 12.74 -17.25
C SER A 23 5.21 13.05 -15.80
N LEU A 24 4.02 13.63 -15.61
CA LEU A 24 3.48 13.92 -14.28
C LEU A 24 3.40 12.66 -13.41
N GLU A 25 3.03 11.51 -14.00
CA GLU A 25 2.94 10.24 -13.29
C GLU A 25 4.31 9.80 -12.76
N ARG A 26 5.35 9.87 -13.61
CA ARG A 26 6.73 9.53 -13.23
C ARG A 26 7.26 10.48 -12.16
N LEU A 27 7.09 11.79 -12.33
CA LEU A 27 7.46 12.76 -11.31
C LEU A 27 6.82 12.44 -9.96
N CYS A 28 5.55 12.07 -9.94
CA CYS A 28 4.87 11.81 -8.68
C CYS A 28 5.30 10.48 -8.02
N PHE A 29 5.62 9.44 -8.80
CA PHE A 29 6.28 8.24 -8.26
C PHE A 29 7.63 8.56 -7.62
N GLN A 30 8.39 9.47 -8.23
CA GLN A 30 9.68 9.91 -7.71
C GLN A 30 9.55 10.77 -6.45
N VAL A 31 8.50 11.61 -6.36
CA VAL A 31 8.16 12.35 -5.12
C VAL A 31 7.81 11.39 -3.98
N GLU A 32 7.09 10.31 -4.28
CA GLU A 32 6.81 9.25 -3.29
C GLU A 32 8.09 8.51 -2.88
N ALA A 33 8.93 8.12 -3.84
CA ALA A 33 10.21 7.49 -3.53
C ALA A 33 11.09 8.39 -2.66
N ALA A 34 11.10 9.70 -2.93
CA ALA A 34 11.78 10.70 -2.11
C ALA A 34 11.18 10.79 -0.70
N HIS A 35 9.85 10.69 -0.56
CA HIS A 35 9.16 10.67 0.73
C HIS A 35 9.56 9.46 1.57
N TRP A 36 9.52 8.26 0.99
CA TRP A 36 9.95 7.03 1.68
C TRP A 36 11.43 7.08 2.02
N TYR A 37 12.28 7.58 1.11
CA TYR A 37 13.70 7.73 1.40
C TYR A 37 13.95 8.68 2.58
N TYR A 38 13.18 9.75 2.67
CA TYR A 38 13.23 10.67 3.80
C TYR A 38 12.81 10.01 5.11
N GLU A 39 11.67 9.32 5.14
CA GLU A 39 11.16 8.67 6.34
C GLU A 39 12.03 7.50 6.80
N ASP A 40 12.54 6.69 5.87
CA ASP A 40 13.20 5.43 6.19
C ASP A 40 14.70 5.58 6.43
N PHE A 41 15.38 6.51 5.76
CA PHE A 41 16.84 6.66 5.86
C PHE A 41 17.25 7.97 6.53
N ILE A 42 16.71 9.11 6.09
CA ILE A 42 17.14 10.41 6.60
C ILE A 42 16.71 10.60 8.05
N ARG A 43 15.44 10.33 8.37
CA ARG A 43 14.92 10.41 9.74
C ARG A 43 15.46 9.34 10.68
N GLU A 44 15.94 8.21 10.16
CA GLU A 44 16.64 7.21 10.97
C GLU A 44 18.00 7.73 11.45
N CYS A 45 18.72 8.48 10.60
CA CYS A 45 19.96 9.15 10.97
C CYS A 45 19.77 10.43 11.79
N GLN A 46 18.64 11.13 11.60
CA GLN A 46 18.32 12.41 12.23
C GLN A 46 16.88 12.40 12.81
N PRO A 47 16.66 11.78 13.99
CA PRO A 47 15.33 11.56 14.57
C PRO A 47 14.58 12.86 14.95
N GLU A 48 15.29 13.97 15.12
CA GLU A 48 14.75 15.30 15.41
C GLU A 48 13.96 15.90 14.24
N LEU A 49 14.12 15.36 13.03
CA LEU A 49 13.40 15.83 11.85
C LEU A 49 11.90 15.46 11.90
N PRO A 50 11.02 16.38 11.47
CA PRO A 50 9.58 16.14 11.49
C PRO A 50 9.20 14.97 10.56
N SER A 51 8.27 14.12 11.01
CA SER A 51 7.62 13.14 10.12
C SER A 51 6.56 13.86 9.28
N TYR A 52 6.47 13.49 8.01
CA TYR A 52 5.49 14.02 7.09
C TYR A 52 4.60 12.90 6.55
N HIS A 53 3.30 13.18 6.39
CA HIS A 53 2.50 12.41 5.44
C HIS A 53 2.85 12.83 4.01
N LEU A 54 2.69 11.93 3.02
CA LEU A 54 3.07 12.19 1.62
C LEU A 54 2.53 13.53 1.08
N LYS A 55 1.30 13.92 1.45
CA LYS A 55 0.72 15.23 1.07
C LYS A 55 1.48 16.42 1.67
N GLN A 56 1.89 16.35 2.92
CA GLN A 56 2.64 17.42 3.57
C GLN A 56 4.09 17.46 3.06
N PHE A 57 4.69 16.28 2.87
CA PHE A 57 6.03 16.14 2.30
C PHE A 57 6.10 16.76 0.91
N SER A 58 5.19 16.39 0.01
CA SER A 58 5.13 16.91 -1.37
C SER A 58 4.97 18.43 -1.43
N GLN A 59 4.11 19.02 -0.58
CA GLN A 59 3.97 20.47 -0.49
C GLN A 59 5.29 21.17 -0.13
N GLN A 60 6.04 20.63 0.84
CA GLN A 60 7.36 21.16 1.18
C GLN A 60 8.37 20.90 0.07
N PHE A 61 8.40 19.69 -0.48
CA PHE A 61 9.35 19.28 -1.51
C PHE A 61 9.22 20.12 -2.78
N PHE A 62 8.00 20.43 -3.23
CA PHE A 62 7.76 21.28 -4.40
C PHE A 62 8.21 22.72 -4.19
N LYS A 63 8.14 23.24 -2.96
CA LYS A 63 8.63 24.57 -2.65
C LYS A 63 10.14 24.69 -2.84
N TYR A 64 10.89 23.66 -2.47
CA TYR A 64 12.36 23.68 -2.49
C TYR A 64 12.97 23.06 -3.76
N CYS A 65 12.21 22.29 -4.54
CA CYS A 65 12.70 21.71 -5.79
C CYS A 65 12.76 22.78 -6.89
N PRO A 66 13.95 23.14 -7.43
CA PRO A 66 14.08 24.25 -8.39
C PRO A 66 13.30 24.06 -9.70
N LEU A 67 13.10 22.81 -10.12
CA LEU A 67 12.33 22.48 -11.33
C LEU A 67 10.82 22.59 -11.09
N LEU A 68 10.35 22.26 -9.88
CA LEU A 68 8.92 22.21 -9.55
C LEU A 68 8.42 23.52 -8.93
N SER A 69 9.31 24.36 -8.40
CA SER A 69 8.94 25.64 -7.78
C SER A 69 8.51 26.70 -8.80
N LYS A 70 9.06 26.67 -10.03
CA LYS A 70 8.71 27.63 -11.11
C LYS A 70 7.24 27.58 -11.52
N ASN A 71 6.60 26.42 -11.37
CA ASN A 71 5.20 26.18 -11.73
C ASN A 71 4.40 25.67 -10.53
N TYR A 72 4.74 26.15 -9.31
CA TYR A 72 4.22 25.61 -8.05
C TYR A 72 2.70 25.41 -8.03
N HIS A 73 1.90 26.40 -8.47
CA HIS A 73 0.43 26.27 -8.50
C HIS A 73 -0.08 25.21 -9.49
N LEU A 74 0.60 25.07 -10.63
CA LEU A 74 0.28 24.03 -11.61
C LEU A 74 0.65 22.65 -11.04
N HIS A 75 1.80 22.53 -10.39
CA HIS A 75 2.26 21.29 -9.75
C HIS A 75 1.43 20.91 -8.51
N GLU A 76 0.95 21.87 -7.73
CA GLU A 76 0.07 21.60 -6.59
C GLU A 76 -1.27 21.01 -7.05
N LYS A 77 -1.89 21.59 -8.10
CA LYS A 77 -3.10 21.04 -8.69
C LYS A 77 -2.85 19.69 -9.37
N ALA A 78 -1.79 19.60 -10.17
CA ALA A 78 -1.40 18.37 -10.85
C ALA A 78 -1.08 17.24 -9.86
N PHE A 79 -0.50 17.58 -8.71
CA PHE A 79 -0.26 16.61 -7.63
C PHE A 79 -1.54 16.23 -6.90
N ALA A 80 -2.47 17.15 -6.67
CA ALA A 80 -3.78 16.80 -6.13
C ALA A 80 -4.55 15.85 -7.07
N ASP A 81 -4.50 16.13 -8.38
CA ASP A 81 -5.05 15.26 -9.42
C ASP A 81 -4.33 13.91 -9.48
N PHE A 82 -3.00 13.88 -9.30
CA PHE A 82 -2.23 12.65 -9.17
C PHE A 82 -2.59 11.86 -7.90
N ILE A 83 -2.71 12.50 -6.73
CA ILE A 83 -3.12 11.81 -5.51
C ILE A 83 -4.50 11.18 -5.71
N ARG A 84 -5.41 11.91 -6.37
CA ARG A 84 -6.72 11.39 -6.77
C ARG A 84 -6.62 10.22 -7.74
N TYR A 85 -5.77 10.29 -8.75
CA TYR A 85 -5.49 9.19 -9.67
C TYR A 85 -4.91 7.97 -8.93
N LYS A 86 -3.89 8.19 -8.11
CA LYS A 86 -3.21 7.16 -7.31
C LYS A 86 -4.14 6.49 -6.31
N THR A 87 -5.15 7.19 -5.79
CA THR A 87 -6.20 6.58 -4.95
C THR A 87 -7.13 5.65 -5.73
N ARG A 88 -7.18 5.78 -7.06
CA ARG A 88 -8.00 4.96 -7.96
C ARG A 88 -7.24 3.80 -8.59
N VAL A 89 -5.90 3.79 -8.47
CA VAL A 89 -5.07 2.67 -8.95
C VAL A 89 -5.61 1.36 -8.37
N PRO A 90 -5.93 0.38 -9.22
CA PRO A 90 -6.45 -0.90 -8.78
C PRO A 90 -5.53 -1.56 -7.78
N VAL A 91 -6.14 -2.22 -6.80
CA VAL A 91 -5.44 -2.97 -5.76
C VAL A 91 -5.75 -4.44 -5.94
N CYS A 92 -4.70 -5.27 -5.99
CA CYS A 92 -4.83 -6.72 -6.06
C CYS A 92 -4.21 -7.35 -4.81
N GLY A 93 -4.76 -8.47 -4.37
CA GLY A 93 -4.26 -9.20 -3.22
C GLY A 93 -4.97 -10.54 -3.05
N ALA A 94 -4.95 -11.08 -1.83
CA ALA A 94 -5.53 -12.40 -1.56
C ALA A 94 -6.26 -12.49 -0.22
N ILE A 95 -7.32 -13.31 -0.21
CA ILE A 95 -7.92 -13.88 1.00
C ILE A 95 -7.36 -15.29 1.14
N ILE A 96 -6.45 -15.47 2.09
CA ILE A 96 -5.77 -16.75 2.33
C ILE A 96 -6.51 -17.50 3.42
N LEU A 97 -7.01 -18.69 3.11
CA LEU A 97 -7.86 -19.53 3.98
C LEU A 97 -7.15 -20.82 4.38
N ASN A 98 -7.39 -21.24 5.62
CA ASN A 98 -6.95 -22.54 6.10
C ASN A 98 -7.77 -23.68 5.46
N PRO A 99 -7.33 -24.96 5.55
CA PRO A 99 -8.03 -26.08 4.90
C PRO A 99 -9.45 -26.32 5.42
N GLN A 100 -9.76 -25.87 6.63
CA GLN A 100 -11.09 -25.98 7.22
C GLN A 100 -12.00 -24.79 6.91
N TYR A 101 -11.53 -23.78 6.19
CA TYR A 101 -12.28 -22.54 5.89
C TYR A 101 -12.84 -21.86 7.15
N THR A 102 -12.09 -21.91 8.25
CA THR A 102 -12.48 -21.30 9.53
C THR A 102 -11.66 -20.07 9.87
N HIS A 103 -10.47 -19.93 9.26
CA HIS A 103 -9.56 -18.82 9.53
C HIS A 103 -9.07 -18.19 8.22
N CYS A 104 -8.80 -16.89 8.27
CA CYS A 104 -8.08 -16.17 7.21
C CYS A 104 -6.80 -15.51 7.73
N LEU A 105 -5.80 -15.36 6.85
CA LEU A 105 -4.57 -14.64 7.16
C LEU A 105 -4.78 -13.13 6.98
N LEU A 106 -4.38 -12.33 7.97
CA LEU A 106 -4.36 -10.88 7.89
C LEU A 106 -2.98 -10.33 8.23
N VAL A 107 -2.68 -9.14 7.69
CA VAL A 107 -1.46 -8.38 7.94
C VAL A 107 -1.78 -7.05 8.62
N LYS A 108 -0.83 -6.52 9.40
CA LYS A 108 -0.95 -5.23 10.10
C LYS A 108 0.33 -4.42 9.99
N GLY A 109 0.23 -3.16 9.60
CA GLY A 109 1.37 -2.24 9.56
C GLY A 109 1.85 -1.72 10.92
N TRP A 110 3.01 -1.05 10.94
CA TRP A 110 3.71 -0.64 12.18
C TRP A 110 3.05 0.51 12.95
N LYS A 111 2.30 1.41 12.29
CA LYS A 111 1.65 2.53 13.01
C LYS A 111 0.63 1.96 14.00
N GLN A 112 0.55 2.53 15.20
CA GLN A 112 -0.42 2.07 16.22
C GLN A 112 -1.88 2.12 15.70
N SER A 113 -2.18 3.09 14.83
CA SER A 113 -3.46 3.24 14.13
C SER A 113 -3.66 2.31 12.94
N SER A 114 -2.65 1.51 12.55
CA SER A 114 -2.79 0.56 11.44
C SER A 114 -3.81 -0.49 11.82
N ALA A 115 -4.81 -0.66 10.97
CA ALA A 115 -5.78 -1.72 11.08
C ALA A 115 -5.27 -3.00 10.40
N TRP A 116 -5.80 -4.14 10.83
CA TRP A 116 -5.61 -5.41 10.14
C TRP A 116 -6.32 -5.40 8.80
N SER A 117 -5.71 -6.00 7.78
CA SER A 117 -6.33 -6.14 6.46
C SER A 117 -5.77 -7.34 5.72
N PHE A 118 -6.42 -7.74 4.62
CA PHE A 118 -5.89 -8.74 3.71
C PHE A 118 -4.61 -8.26 3.04
N PRO A 119 -3.65 -9.16 2.74
CA PRO A 119 -2.44 -8.80 2.03
C PRO A 119 -2.77 -8.37 0.60
N LYS A 120 -2.34 -7.17 0.22
CA LYS A 120 -2.69 -6.53 -1.07
C LYS A 120 -1.89 -5.25 -1.28
N GLY A 121 -1.71 -4.90 -2.55
CA GLY A 121 -1.19 -3.60 -2.94
C GLY A 121 -1.52 -3.23 -4.37
N LYS A 122 -0.84 -2.23 -4.89
CA LYS A 122 -1.22 -1.57 -6.14
C LYS A 122 -0.66 -2.31 -7.33
N ILE A 123 -1.46 -2.39 -8.38
CA ILE A 123 -1.03 -2.93 -9.66
C ILE A 123 0.03 -2.02 -10.29
N ASN A 124 1.09 -2.62 -10.81
CA ASN A 124 2.11 -1.92 -11.59
C ASN A 124 1.63 -1.67 -13.03
N LEU A 125 2.34 -0.81 -13.76
CA LEU A 125 2.07 -0.58 -15.18
C LEU A 125 2.26 -1.89 -15.96
N ASP A 126 1.28 -2.22 -16.80
CA ASP A 126 1.24 -3.44 -17.64
C ASP A 126 1.27 -4.78 -16.86
N GLU A 127 1.07 -4.75 -15.54
CA GLU A 127 0.99 -5.94 -14.71
C GLU A 127 -0.42 -6.56 -14.77
N GLN A 128 -0.51 -7.89 -14.85
CA GLN A 128 -1.78 -8.60 -14.77
C GLN A 128 -2.26 -8.68 -13.32
N HIS A 129 -3.57 -8.62 -13.09
CA HIS A 129 -4.15 -8.58 -11.74
C HIS A 129 -3.73 -9.79 -10.87
N HIS A 130 -3.67 -11.00 -11.44
CA HIS A 130 -3.26 -12.18 -10.70
C HIS A 130 -1.77 -12.16 -10.34
N LEU A 131 -0.92 -11.64 -11.23
CA LEU A 131 0.52 -11.47 -10.97
C LEU A 131 0.77 -10.43 -9.88
N CYS A 132 0.02 -9.33 -9.91
CA CYS A 132 0.05 -8.32 -8.84
C CYS A 132 -0.32 -8.96 -7.50
N ALA A 133 -1.40 -9.74 -7.43
CA ALA A 133 -1.79 -10.42 -6.20
C ALA A 133 -0.71 -11.38 -5.67
N ILE A 134 -0.07 -12.16 -6.55
CA ILE A 134 1.03 -13.06 -6.17
C ILE A 134 2.20 -12.27 -5.59
N ARG A 135 2.63 -11.20 -6.29
CA ARG A 135 3.74 -10.34 -5.86
C ARG A 135 3.47 -9.72 -4.49
N GLU A 136 2.30 -9.11 -4.30
CA GLU A 136 1.93 -8.44 -3.06
C GLU A 136 1.83 -9.43 -1.88
N VAL A 137 1.28 -10.62 -2.10
CA VAL A 137 1.25 -11.67 -1.06
C VAL A 137 2.66 -12.12 -0.69
N LEU A 138 3.54 -12.31 -1.67
CA LEU A 138 4.92 -12.70 -1.44
C LEU A 138 5.70 -11.60 -0.68
N GLU A 139 5.54 -10.34 -1.05
CA GLU A 139 6.19 -9.19 -0.42
C GLU A 139 5.71 -9.01 1.04
N GLU A 140 4.40 -9.00 1.28
CA GLU A 140 3.83 -8.72 2.60
C GLU A 140 3.90 -9.92 3.56
N THR A 141 3.89 -11.15 3.04
CA THR A 141 3.78 -12.37 3.87
C THR A 141 4.92 -13.37 3.73
N GLY A 142 5.72 -13.27 2.66
CA GLY A 142 6.75 -14.26 2.33
C GLY A 142 6.22 -15.55 1.71
N TYR A 143 4.91 -15.65 1.47
CA TYR A 143 4.26 -16.84 0.93
C TYR A 143 4.08 -16.75 -0.58
N ASP A 144 4.58 -17.74 -1.31
CA ASP A 144 4.32 -17.88 -2.75
C ASP A 144 3.01 -18.64 -2.98
N CYS A 145 1.97 -17.93 -3.43
CA CYS A 145 0.67 -18.48 -3.73
C CYS A 145 0.46 -18.88 -5.21
N THR A 146 1.50 -18.82 -6.05
CA THR A 146 1.42 -19.07 -7.51
C THR A 146 0.74 -20.41 -7.82
N SER A 147 1.09 -21.47 -7.10
CA SER A 147 0.56 -22.82 -7.32
C SER A 147 -0.89 -23.02 -6.88
N LYS A 148 -1.45 -22.09 -6.10
CA LYS A 148 -2.81 -22.16 -5.53
C LYS A 148 -3.76 -21.11 -6.08
N LEU A 149 -3.24 -20.11 -6.79
CA LEU A 149 -4.07 -19.07 -7.37
C LEU A 149 -4.85 -19.62 -8.56
N ILE A 150 -6.16 -19.38 -8.56
CA ILE A 150 -7.05 -19.65 -9.68
C ILE A 150 -7.53 -18.27 -10.19
N GLU A 151 -7.24 -17.95 -11.45
CA GLU A 151 -7.47 -16.61 -12.01
C GLU A 151 -8.95 -16.18 -12.01
N THR A 152 -9.87 -17.14 -11.98
CA THR A 152 -11.32 -16.90 -11.93
C THR A 152 -11.87 -16.75 -10.51
N ASP A 153 -11.12 -17.16 -9.49
CA ASP A 153 -11.59 -17.22 -8.11
C ASP A 153 -11.17 -15.96 -7.36
N PHE A 154 -11.92 -14.89 -7.57
CA PHE A 154 -11.69 -13.61 -6.91
C PHE A 154 -12.99 -12.92 -6.52
N ILE A 155 -12.87 -11.97 -5.60
CA ILE A 155 -13.93 -11.04 -5.23
C ILE A 155 -13.49 -9.64 -5.62
N ASP A 156 -14.30 -8.96 -6.42
CA ASP A 156 -14.12 -7.55 -6.78
C ASP A 156 -15.03 -6.66 -5.93
N VAL A 157 -14.44 -5.63 -5.33
CA VAL A 157 -15.18 -4.58 -4.62
C VAL A 157 -14.72 -3.22 -5.11
N ALA A 158 -15.67 -2.35 -5.41
CA ALA A 158 -15.40 -0.94 -5.70
C ALA A 158 -15.70 -0.09 -4.47
N ILE A 159 -14.69 0.62 -3.95
CA ILE A 159 -14.84 1.51 -2.78
C ILE A 159 -14.25 2.87 -3.14
N LYS A 160 -15.08 3.92 -3.11
CA LYS A 160 -14.65 5.32 -3.35
C LYS A 160 -13.81 5.46 -4.64
N ASP A 161 -14.29 4.89 -5.75
CA ASP A 161 -13.63 4.83 -7.06
C ASP A 161 -12.35 3.96 -7.14
N GLN A 162 -11.93 3.29 -6.06
CA GLN A 162 -10.86 2.30 -6.10
C GLN A 162 -11.44 0.91 -6.36
N LYS A 163 -10.92 0.22 -7.38
CA LYS A 163 -11.20 -1.21 -7.62
C LYS A 163 -10.24 -2.05 -6.78
N ILE A 164 -10.79 -2.96 -5.99
CA ILE A 164 -10.03 -3.89 -5.18
C ILE A 164 -10.43 -5.30 -5.59
N ARG A 165 -9.45 -6.09 -6.03
CA ARG A 165 -9.61 -7.50 -6.39
C ARG A 165 -8.86 -8.37 -5.40
N LEU A 166 -9.53 -9.29 -4.72
CA LEU A 166 -8.89 -10.25 -3.84
C LEU A 166 -9.13 -11.68 -4.33
N TYR A 167 -8.04 -12.41 -4.59
CA TYR A 167 -8.09 -13.82 -5.01
C TYR A 167 -8.28 -14.73 -3.80
N LEU A 168 -9.03 -15.82 -3.98
CA LEU A 168 -9.25 -16.82 -2.95
C LEU A 168 -8.13 -17.86 -2.98
N ILE A 169 -7.26 -17.84 -1.96
CA ILE A 169 -6.17 -18.80 -1.82
C ILE A 169 -6.53 -19.80 -0.73
N GLN A 170 -6.85 -21.02 -1.13
CA GLN A 170 -7.46 -22.03 -0.27
C GLN A 170 -6.44 -23.09 0.17
N ASN A 171 -6.76 -23.79 1.25
CA ASN A 171 -5.97 -24.93 1.74
C ASN A 171 -4.51 -24.56 2.09
N VAL A 172 -4.30 -23.47 2.84
CA VAL A 172 -2.98 -23.07 3.34
C VAL A 172 -2.81 -23.52 4.79
N ASP A 173 -1.75 -24.29 5.08
CA ASP A 173 -1.49 -24.80 6.42
C ASP A 173 -1.28 -23.64 7.42
N MET A 174 -1.93 -23.71 8.57
CA MET A 174 -1.78 -22.69 9.61
C MET A 174 -0.38 -22.68 10.24
N ASN A 175 0.37 -23.77 10.11
CA ASN A 175 1.77 -23.87 10.54
C ASN A 175 2.76 -23.27 9.52
N THR A 176 2.28 -22.76 8.38
CA THR A 176 3.13 -22.06 7.41
C THR A 176 3.82 -20.89 8.10
N GLU A 177 5.14 -20.82 7.97
CA GLU A 177 5.91 -19.69 8.48
C GLU A 177 5.76 -18.50 7.53
N PHE A 178 5.13 -17.42 8.02
CA PHE A 178 5.00 -16.17 7.29
C PHE A 178 6.03 -15.16 7.77
N LYS A 179 6.75 -14.55 6.83
CA LYS A 179 7.75 -13.52 7.09
C LYS A 179 7.72 -12.50 5.97
N THR A 180 7.33 -11.27 6.31
CA THR A 180 7.36 -10.15 5.36
C THR A 180 8.77 -9.93 4.82
N GLN A 181 8.84 -9.60 3.52
CA GLN A 181 10.07 -9.23 2.84
C GLN A 181 10.25 -7.70 2.82
N THR A 182 9.20 -6.94 3.12
CA THR A 182 9.23 -5.48 3.12
C THR A 182 9.74 -4.91 4.44
N ARG A 183 10.50 -3.81 4.38
CA ARG A 183 11.09 -3.17 5.55
C ARG A 183 10.11 -2.16 6.14
N LYS A 184 9.80 -2.28 7.44
CA LYS A 184 8.95 -1.34 8.20
C LYS A 184 7.51 -1.15 7.67
N GLU A 185 7.05 -1.97 6.74
CA GLU A 185 5.66 -1.91 6.26
C GLU A 185 4.75 -2.82 7.07
N ILE A 186 5.06 -4.12 7.18
CA ILE A 186 4.27 -5.10 7.95
C ILE A 186 4.92 -5.37 9.31
N SER A 187 4.13 -5.22 10.38
CA SER A 187 4.56 -5.45 11.76
C SER A 187 4.14 -6.82 12.29
N LYS A 188 2.99 -7.32 11.83
CA LYS A 188 2.41 -8.59 12.28
C LYS A 188 1.64 -9.26 11.16
N ILE A 189 1.70 -10.59 11.14
CA ILE A 189 0.96 -11.48 10.25
C ILE A 189 0.32 -12.53 11.15
N GLN A 190 -1.01 -12.67 11.12
CA GLN A 190 -1.72 -13.58 12.02
C GLN A 190 -2.96 -14.18 11.35
N TRP A 191 -3.29 -15.40 11.77
CA TRP A 191 -4.56 -16.04 11.47
C TRP A 191 -5.67 -15.48 12.35
N PHE A 192 -6.82 -15.19 11.75
CA PHE A 192 -8.03 -14.76 12.43
C PHE A 192 -9.16 -15.71 12.10
N LYS A 193 -9.97 -16.07 13.10
CA LYS A 193 -11.22 -16.79 12.86
C LYS A 193 -12.15 -15.90 12.04
N LEU A 194 -12.75 -16.47 11.00
CA LEU A 194 -13.74 -15.75 10.19
C LEU A 194 -14.92 -15.27 11.04
N THR A 195 -15.32 -16.07 12.04
CA THR A 195 -16.39 -15.74 12.99
C THR A 195 -16.13 -14.51 13.85
N ASP A 196 -14.86 -14.15 14.02
CA ASP A 196 -14.40 -13.05 14.85
C ASP A 196 -14.19 -11.77 14.02
N LEU A 197 -14.46 -11.81 12.71
CA LEU A 197 -14.34 -10.65 11.85
C LEU A 197 -15.60 -9.78 11.90
N PRO A 198 -15.48 -8.45 11.78
CA PRO A 198 -16.63 -7.57 11.80
C PRO A 198 -17.61 -7.93 10.68
N SER A 199 -18.90 -7.97 11.03
CA SER A 199 -20.02 -8.27 10.13
C SER A 199 -20.20 -9.73 9.73
N TRP A 200 -19.41 -10.68 10.25
CA TRP A 200 -19.67 -12.11 10.06
C TRP A 200 -21.05 -12.54 10.58
N ASN A 201 -21.46 -12.01 11.73
CA ASN A 201 -22.81 -12.18 12.26
C ASN A 201 -23.47 -10.81 12.43
N LYS A 202 -24.73 -10.64 12.00
CA LYS A 202 -25.53 -9.41 12.26
C LYS A 202 -25.67 -9.07 13.76
N ASN A 203 -25.30 -10.00 14.65
CA ASN A 203 -25.36 -9.88 16.10
C ASN A 203 -24.02 -9.62 16.81
N THR A 204 -22.87 -9.58 16.12
CA THR A 204 -21.56 -9.28 16.75
C THR A 204 -21.41 -7.77 17.02
N LYS A 205 -22.12 -7.27 18.04
CA LYS A 205 -22.11 -5.87 18.48
C LYS A 205 -20.85 -5.44 19.26
N HIS A 206 -19.88 -6.34 19.47
CA HIS A 206 -18.77 -6.11 20.40
C HIS A 206 -17.37 -6.03 19.78
N ILE A 207 -17.23 -6.19 18.45
CA ILE A 207 -15.92 -6.13 17.81
C ILE A 207 -15.70 -4.73 17.24
N SER A 208 -14.72 -4.03 17.82
CA SER A 208 -14.31 -2.68 17.41
C SER A 208 -13.92 -2.66 15.93
N THR A 209 -14.80 -2.16 15.07
CA THR A 209 -14.61 -2.04 13.61
C THR A 209 -13.40 -1.18 13.23
N SER A 210 -12.92 -0.31 14.12
CA SER A 210 -11.71 0.49 13.95
C SER A 210 -10.41 -0.33 13.84
N LYS A 211 -10.42 -1.62 14.22
CA LYS A 211 -9.23 -2.49 14.16
C LYS A 211 -9.04 -3.19 12.82
N PHE A 212 -10.03 -3.15 11.92
CA PHE A 212 -10.02 -3.88 10.65
C PHE A 212 -10.33 -2.93 9.49
N TYR A 213 -9.52 -2.97 8.43
CA TYR A 213 -9.66 -2.09 7.28
C TYR A 213 -10.06 -2.88 6.04
N LEU A 214 -11.21 -2.50 5.47
CA LEU A 214 -11.77 -3.07 4.23
C LEU A 214 -11.93 -4.59 4.24
N ILE A 215 -12.29 -5.16 5.38
CA ILE A 215 -12.57 -6.60 5.51
C ILE A 215 -14.05 -6.88 5.28
N THR A 216 -14.93 -6.06 5.87
CA THR A 216 -16.39 -6.23 5.83
C THR A 216 -16.99 -6.41 4.44
N PRO A 217 -16.55 -5.70 3.37
CA PRO A 217 -17.12 -5.90 2.03
C PRO A 217 -16.87 -7.28 1.42
N PHE A 218 -15.95 -8.07 1.97
CA PHE A 218 -15.54 -9.38 1.45
C PHE A 218 -16.05 -10.56 2.29
N ILE A 219 -16.84 -10.29 3.33
CA ILE A 219 -17.34 -11.29 4.28
C ILE A 219 -18.87 -11.51 4.17
N GLY A 220 -19.59 -10.57 3.55
CA GLY A 220 -21.05 -10.55 3.49
C GLY A 220 -21.64 -11.18 2.24
#